data_AF-A0A920EYN2-F1
#
_entry.id   AF-A0A920EYN2-F1
#
_cell.length_a   1.000
_cell.length_b   1.000
_cell.length_c   1.000
_cell.angle_alpha   90.00
_cell.angle_beta   90.00
_cell.angle_gamma   90.00
#
_symmetry.space_group_name_H-M   'P 1'
#
loop_
_entity.id
_entity.type
_entity.pdbx_description
1 polymer ?
#
loop_
_entity_poly.entity_id
_entity_poly.type
_entity_poly.pdbx_seq_one_letter_code
_entity_poly.pdbx_strand_id
1 'polypeptide(L)'
;MKKDGSQVREGDKICRMTGQNLSILAGERSALNFLQVLSSTSTRTREYLNVLKESGVQNCVIVDTRKTVPGLRLAQKYAVRLGGGTNQRFGLWDALLVKENHLITLGGLKKLANLIGVIDSKEEDIKLLQIEVETMEEYELAMSLGFKHILLDNFSISELAKAVENRVTGVTLEASGGINLNNLLGYIKTGVDRISIGDLTKNIYSVDFSLRIVERDNS
;
A
#
# COMPACT_ATOMS: atom_id res chain seq x y z
N MET A 1 -8.80 21.22 -18.11
CA MET A 1 -8.83 19.74 -18.07
C MET A 1 -8.04 19.28 -16.86
N LYS A 2 -8.39 18.16 -16.25
CA LYS A 2 -7.75 17.65 -15.02
C LYS A 2 -6.54 16.78 -15.37
N LYS A 3 -5.54 16.78 -14.50
CA LYS A 3 -4.37 15.88 -14.57
C LYS A 3 -4.51 14.78 -13.53
N ASP A 4 -3.84 13.67 -13.73
CA ASP A 4 -3.74 12.60 -12.73
C ASP A 4 -3.33 13.15 -11.35
N GLY A 5 -3.98 12.66 -10.29
CA GLY A 5 -3.80 13.14 -8.92
C GLY A 5 -4.53 14.44 -8.56
N SER A 6 -5.18 15.10 -9.52
CA SER A 6 -6.00 16.29 -9.24
C SER A 6 -7.23 15.93 -8.41
N GLN A 7 -7.60 16.79 -7.46
CA GLN A 7 -8.92 16.71 -6.84
C GLN A 7 -10.01 17.12 -7.84
N VAL A 8 -11.09 16.36 -7.83
CA VAL A 8 -12.26 16.55 -8.68
C VAL A 8 -13.51 16.66 -7.82
N ARG A 9 -14.45 17.49 -8.25
CA ARG A 9 -15.77 17.63 -7.64
C ARG A 9 -16.84 17.23 -8.65
N GLU A 10 -18.05 16.99 -8.15
CA GLU A 10 -19.20 16.77 -9.01
C GLU A 10 -19.37 17.93 -10.01
N GLY A 11 -19.63 17.58 -11.27
CA GLY A 11 -19.75 18.54 -12.37
C GLY A 11 -18.42 19.00 -13.00
N ASP A 12 -17.26 18.63 -12.45
CA ASP A 12 -15.97 18.99 -13.05
C ASP A 12 -15.79 18.35 -14.44
N LYS A 13 -15.31 19.14 -15.40
CA LYS A 13 -14.88 18.64 -16.73
C LYS A 13 -13.49 18.01 -16.64
N ILE A 14 -13.42 16.68 -16.70
CA ILE A 14 -12.18 15.91 -16.58
C ILE A 14 -11.33 16.02 -17.85
N CYS A 15 -11.85 15.52 -18.98
CA CYS A 15 -11.20 15.52 -20.29
C CYS A 15 -12.18 15.97 -21.40
N ARG A 16 -11.65 16.38 -22.55
CA ARG A 16 -12.38 16.76 -23.77
C ARG A 16 -11.64 16.03 -24.88
N MET A 17 -12.38 15.30 -25.68
CA MET A 17 -11.85 14.54 -26.81
C MET A 17 -12.62 14.88 -28.07
N THR A 18 -11.98 14.72 -29.22
CA THR A 18 -12.59 14.95 -30.53
C THR A 18 -12.16 13.82 -31.44
N GLY A 19 -13.10 13.26 -32.19
CA GLY A 19 -12.87 12.09 -33.02
C GLY A 19 -14.15 11.67 -33.73
N GLN A 20 -14.08 10.54 -34.44
CA GLN A 20 -15.25 9.96 -35.09
C GLN A 20 -16.24 9.45 -34.04
N ASN A 21 -17.53 9.72 -34.23
CA ASN A 21 -18.58 9.36 -33.27
C ASN A 21 -18.57 7.87 -32.91
N LEU A 22 -18.46 6.98 -33.90
CA LEU A 22 -18.43 5.53 -33.68
C LEU A 22 -17.21 5.09 -32.87
N SER A 23 -16.05 5.71 -33.09
CA SER A 23 -14.83 5.39 -32.32
C SER A 23 -14.95 5.82 -30.87
N ILE A 24 -15.53 6.99 -30.59
CA ILE A 24 -15.75 7.49 -29.23
C ILE A 24 -16.73 6.56 -28.49
N LEU A 25 -17.86 6.24 -29.11
CA LEU A 25 -18.88 5.37 -28.51
C LEU A 25 -18.35 3.95 -28.26
N ALA A 26 -17.54 3.40 -29.17
CA ALA A 26 -16.93 2.08 -28.99
C ALA A 26 -15.89 2.05 -27.85
N GLY A 27 -15.15 3.14 -27.66
CA GLY A 27 -14.11 3.25 -26.63
C GLY A 27 -14.62 3.68 -25.25
N GLU A 28 -15.81 4.28 -25.18
CA GLU A 28 -16.35 4.94 -23.99
C GLU A 28 -16.32 4.04 -22.75
N ARG A 29 -16.94 2.86 -22.82
CA ARG A 29 -17.09 2.00 -21.65
C ARG A 29 -15.75 1.51 -21.12
N SER A 30 -14.85 1.12 -22.02
CA SER A 30 -13.50 0.70 -21.65
C SER A 30 -12.75 1.83 -20.97
N ALA A 31 -12.76 3.04 -21.54
CA ALA A 31 -12.08 4.20 -20.97
C ALA A 31 -12.64 4.59 -19.60
N LEU A 32 -13.97 4.65 -19.45
CA LEU A 32 -14.63 4.96 -18.19
C LEU A 32 -14.31 3.92 -17.12
N ASN A 33 -14.36 2.62 -17.43
CA ASN A 33 -14.07 1.58 -16.45
C ASN A 33 -12.65 1.72 -15.87
N PHE A 34 -11.63 1.95 -16.70
CA PHE A 34 -10.27 2.20 -16.22
C PHE A 34 -10.20 3.47 -15.36
N LEU A 35 -10.79 4.57 -15.83
CA LEU A 35 -10.79 5.84 -15.10
C LEU A 35 -11.46 5.69 -13.72
N GLN A 36 -12.62 5.04 -13.66
CA GLN A 36 -13.37 4.83 -12.42
C GLN A 36 -12.62 3.94 -11.42
N VAL A 37 -12.05 2.82 -11.87
CA VAL A 37 -11.29 1.89 -11.03
C VAL A 37 -10.03 2.54 -10.47
N LEU A 38 -9.25 3.24 -11.31
CA LEU A 38 -8.01 3.87 -10.85
C LEU A 38 -8.28 5.12 -10.00
N SER A 39 -9.32 5.89 -10.34
CA SER A 39 -9.75 6.99 -9.49
C SER A 39 -10.20 6.49 -8.12
N SER A 40 -10.93 5.38 -8.06
CA SER A 40 -11.32 4.72 -6.80
C SER A 40 -10.11 4.42 -5.92
N THR A 41 -9.08 3.76 -6.44
CA THR A 41 -7.85 3.47 -5.69
C THR A 41 -7.15 4.75 -5.21
N SER A 42 -7.05 5.78 -6.05
CA SER A 42 -6.39 7.04 -5.67
C SER A 42 -7.18 7.84 -4.63
N THR A 43 -8.51 7.89 -4.75
CA THR A 43 -9.42 8.52 -3.78
C THR A 43 -9.36 7.80 -2.45
N ARG A 44 -9.48 6.46 -2.47
CA ARG A 44 -9.40 5.65 -1.26
C ARG A 44 -8.06 5.84 -0.55
N THR A 45 -6.96 5.86 -1.30
CA THR A 45 -5.63 6.15 -0.74
C THR A 45 -5.60 7.54 -0.09
N ARG A 46 -6.17 8.56 -0.73
CA ARG A 46 -6.23 9.92 -0.17
C ARG A 46 -6.99 9.96 1.15
N GLU A 47 -8.07 9.20 1.31
CA GLU A 47 -8.83 9.13 2.57
C GLU A 47 -7.95 8.66 3.74
N TYR A 48 -7.18 7.60 3.56
CA TYR A 48 -6.24 7.12 4.57
C TYR A 48 -5.13 8.14 4.86
N LEU A 49 -4.59 8.78 3.82
CA LEU A 49 -3.57 9.83 3.95
C LEU A 49 -4.09 11.07 4.70
N ASN A 50 -5.37 11.41 4.56
CA ASN A 50 -5.98 12.52 5.29
C ASN A 50 -6.00 12.23 6.80
N VAL A 51 -6.39 11.03 7.21
CA VAL A 51 -6.36 10.60 8.62
C VAL A 51 -4.93 10.65 9.18
N LEU A 52 -3.93 10.18 8.40
CA LEU A 52 -2.53 10.31 8.79
C LEU A 52 -2.10 11.77 8.95
N LYS A 53 -2.44 12.63 8.00
CA LYS A 53 -2.12 14.06 8.06
C LYS A 53 -2.76 14.74 9.28
N GLU A 54 -4.01 14.43 9.57
CA GLU A 54 -4.76 14.98 10.70
C GLU A 54 -4.21 14.50 12.05
N SER A 55 -3.56 13.33 12.09
CA SER A 55 -2.91 12.81 13.31
C SER A 55 -1.68 13.62 13.75
N GLY A 56 -1.08 14.39 12.84
CA GLY A 56 0.17 15.13 13.09
C GLY A 56 1.45 14.29 13.08
N VAL A 57 1.38 12.96 12.90
CA VAL A 57 2.54 12.07 12.82
C VAL A 57 3.25 12.24 11.47
N GLN A 58 4.56 12.47 11.48
CA GLN A 58 5.35 12.74 10.27
C GLN A 58 6.15 11.53 9.75
N ASN A 59 6.47 10.57 10.63
CA ASN A 59 7.39 9.46 10.31
C ASN A 59 6.69 8.16 9.92
N CYS A 60 5.37 8.17 9.81
CA CYS A 60 4.58 7.02 9.38
C CYS A 60 4.23 7.18 7.90
N VAL A 61 4.31 6.10 7.11
CA VAL A 61 3.85 6.07 5.72
C VAL A 61 2.81 4.98 5.51
N ILE A 62 1.82 5.28 4.66
CA ILE A 62 0.81 4.30 4.26
C ILE A 62 1.27 3.62 2.98
N VAL A 63 1.30 2.29 3.01
CA VAL A 63 1.75 1.47 1.89
C VAL A 63 0.65 0.55 1.35
N ASP A 64 0.68 0.31 0.04
CA ASP A 64 -0.17 -0.69 -0.60
C ASP A 64 0.30 -2.13 -0.33
N THR A 65 -0.32 -3.11 -1.02
CA THR A 65 0.06 -4.51 -0.92
C THR A 65 0.03 -5.18 -2.30
N ARG A 66 0.27 -6.50 -2.33
CA ARG A 66 0.04 -7.34 -3.51
C ARG A 66 -1.41 -7.85 -3.63
N LYS A 67 -2.29 -7.51 -2.68
CA LYS A 67 -3.73 -7.80 -2.71
C LYS A 67 -4.39 -6.80 -3.68
N THR A 68 -4.23 -7.04 -4.96
CA THR A 68 -4.67 -6.16 -6.07
C THR A 68 -5.66 -6.89 -6.96
N VAL A 69 -6.47 -6.14 -7.71
CA VAL A 69 -7.31 -6.70 -8.77
C VAL A 69 -6.41 -7.44 -9.79
N PRO A 70 -6.74 -8.69 -10.14
CA PRO A 70 -5.96 -9.45 -11.12
C PRO A 70 -5.75 -8.68 -12.43
N GLY A 71 -4.52 -8.68 -12.94
CA GLY A 71 -4.14 -7.96 -14.16
C GLY A 71 -3.91 -6.45 -14.00
N LEU A 72 -4.36 -5.82 -12.92
CA LEU A 72 -4.30 -4.35 -12.74
C LEU A 72 -3.25 -3.86 -11.74
N ARG A 73 -2.36 -4.73 -11.26
CA ARG A 73 -1.40 -4.40 -10.20
C ARG A 73 -0.61 -3.12 -10.48
N LEU A 74 0.02 -3.02 -11.65
CA LEU A 74 0.84 -1.84 -11.99
C LEU A 74 -0.01 -0.57 -12.01
N ALA A 75 -1.20 -0.62 -12.60
CA ALA A 75 -2.11 0.51 -12.69
C ALA A 75 -2.64 0.93 -11.31
N GLN A 76 -2.99 -0.01 -10.43
CA GLN A 76 -3.41 0.29 -9.07
C GLN A 76 -2.26 0.83 -8.21
N LYS A 77 -1.05 0.29 -8.31
CA LYS A 77 0.14 0.83 -7.63
C LYS A 77 0.46 2.25 -8.12
N TYR A 78 0.26 2.53 -9.41
CA TYR A 78 0.33 3.90 -9.92
C TYR A 78 -0.73 4.81 -9.29
N ALA A 79 -1.99 4.35 -9.23
CA ALA A 79 -3.08 5.10 -8.60
C ALA A 79 -2.88 5.36 -7.09
N VAL A 80 -2.26 4.42 -6.36
CA VAL A 80 -1.87 4.64 -4.95
C VAL A 80 -0.90 5.81 -4.84
N ARG A 81 0.12 5.88 -5.71
CA ARG A 81 1.06 7.02 -5.73
C ARG A 81 0.36 8.34 -6.02
N LEU A 82 -0.61 8.36 -6.94
CA LEU A 82 -1.42 9.55 -7.21
C LEU A 82 -2.23 9.99 -5.98
N GLY A 83 -2.73 9.04 -5.19
CA GLY A 83 -3.41 9.27 -3.92
C GLY A 83 -2.48 9.73 -2.77
N GLY A 84 -1.17 9.74 -2.99
CA GLY A 84 -0.16 10.12 -1.99
C GLY A 84 0.36 8.96 -1.14
N GLY A 85 -0.08 7.71 -1.40
CA GLY A 85 0.45 6.52 -0.74
C GLY A 85 1.82 6.12 -1.27
N THR A 86 2.43 5.14 -0.63
CA THR A 86 3.71 4.54 -1.04
C THR A 86 3.52 3.10 -1.49
N ASN A 87 4.34 2.67 -2.44
CA ASN A 87 4.27 1.29 -2.90
C ASN A 87 5.13 0.42 -1.98
N GLN A 88 4.53 -0.65 -1.45
CA GLN A 88 5.29 -1.82 -1.04
C GLN A 88 5.81 -2.52 -2.30
N ARG A 89 6.47 -3.66 -2.14
CA ARG A 89 6.98 -4.48 -3.24
C ARG A 89 5.90 -4.76 -4.30
N PHE A 90 6.29 -4.68 -5.56
CA PHE A 90 5.50 -4.98 -6.75
C PHE A 90 5.23 -6.48 -6.90
N GLY A 91 6.18 -7.34 -6.57
CA GLY A 91 6.14 -8.74 -6.98
C GLY A 91 6.78 -9.70 -5.98
N LEU A 92 7.17 -10.86 -6.48
CA LEU A 92 8.03 -11.80 -5.75
C LEU A 92 9.50 -11.61 -6.11
N TRP A 93 9.78 -10.83 -7.16
CA TRP A 93 11.11 -10.65 -7.76
C TRP A 93 11.87 -9.44 -7.22
N ASP A 94 11.21 -8.56 -6.47
CA ASP A 94 11.75 -7.25 -6.08
C ASP A 94 12.11 -7.14 -4.60
N ALA A 95 11.44 -7.90 -3.73
CA ALA A 95 11.83 -8.04 -2.33
C ALA A 95 11.34 -9.38 -1.76
N LEU A 96 12.14 -9.98 -0.88
CA LEU A 96 11.78 -11.17 -0.15
C LEU A 96 10.98 -10.78 1.10
N LEU A 97 9.75 -11.28 1.21
CA LEU A 97 8.95 -11.21 2.43
C LEU A 97 8.76 -12.63 2.90
N VAL A 98 9.48 -12.98 3.96
CA VAL A 98 9.35 -14.28 4.62
C VAL A 98 8.12 -14.21 5.52
N LYS A 99 7.29 -15.24 5.43
CA LYS A 99 6.03 -15.43 6.17
C LYS A 99 6.10 -16.73 6.96
N GLU A 100 5.16 -16.94 7.86
CA GLU A 100 5.02 -18.16 8.68
C GLU A 100 5.24 -19.46 7.87
N ASN A 101 4.57 -19.62 6.72
CA ASN A 101 4.73 -20.81 5.87
C ASN A 101 6.18 -21.08 5.44
N HIS A 102 6.98 -20.04 5.22
CA HIS A 102 8.39 -20.20 4.88
C HIS A 102 9.19 -20.63 6.11
N LEU A 103 8.88 -20.07 7.28
CA LEU A 103 9.52 -20.42 8.54
C LEU A 103 9.24 -21.88 8.90
N ILE A 104 8.00 -22.34 8.78
CA ILE A 104 7.62 -23.75 8.99
C ILE A 104 8.45 -24.66 8.07
N THR A 105 8.56 -24.29 6.80
CA THR A 105 9.31 -25.08 5.79
C THR A 105 10.82 -25.11 6.07
N LEU A 106 11.38 -24.01 6.55
CA LEU A 106 12.82 -23.89 6.81
C LEU A 106 13.25 -24.44 8.18
N GLY A 107 12.31 -24.59 9.12
CA GLY A 107 12.58 -25.01 10.50
C GLY A 107 12.78 -23.84 11.47
N GLY A 108 12.13 -22.70 11.23
CA GLY A 108 12.04 -21.54 12.13
C GLY A 108 13.03 -20.40 11.85
N LEU A 109 12.84 -19.27 12.54
CA LEU A 109 13.60 -18.04 12.34
C LEU A 109 15.11 -18.22 12.52
N LYS A 110 15.56 -19.01 13.50
CA LYS A 110 17.00 -19.23 13.76
C LYS A 110 17.70 -19.88 12.57
N LYS A 111 17.06 -20.88 11.96
CA LYS A 111 17.63 -21.60 10.81
C LYS A 111 17.61 -20.72 9.56
N LEU A 112 16.56 -19.92 9.38
CA LEU A 112 16.53 -18.89 8.35
C LEU A 112 17.69 -17.90 8.53
N ALA A 113 17.88 -17.33 9.72
CA ALA A 113 18.91 -16.34 9.99
C ALA A 113 20.33 -16.86 9.71
N ASN A 114 20.59 -18.13 10.06
CA ASN A 114 21.85 -18.80 9.73
C ASN A 114 22.03 -19.00 8.22
N LEU A 115 20.96 -19.36 7.49
CA LEU A 115 21.02 -19.61 6.04
C LEU A 115 21.35 -18.35 5.24
N ILE A 116 20.75 -17.23 5.62
CA ILE A 116 20.91 -15.95 4.91
C ILE A 116 22.06 -15.10 5.46
N GLY A 117 22.73 -15.56 6.53
CA GLY A 117 23.82 -14.84 7.17
C GLY A 117 23.43 -13.41 7.56
N VAL A 118 22.32 -13.22 8.30
CA VAL A 118 21.82 -11.87 8.67
C VAL A 118 22.90 -11.02 9.37
N ILE A 119 23.86 -11.67 10.02
CA ILE A 119 24.95 -11.03 10.75
C ILE A 119 26.12 -10.63 9.81
N ASP A 120 26.28 -11.27 8.65
CA ASP A 120 27.43 -11.15 7.73
C ASP A 120 27.07 -10.66 6.30
N SER A 121 25.79 -10.41 6.00
CA SER A 121 25.34 -10.01 4.67
C SER A 121 25.58 -8.50 4.40
N LYS A 122 25.88 -8.16 3.15
CA LYS A 122 26.03 -6.75 2.73
C LYS A 122 24.71 -6.02 2.90
N GLU A 123 24.78 -4.76 3.32
CA GLU A 123 23.62 -3.92 3.67
C GLU A 123 22.56 -3.81 2.54
N GLU A 124 22.97 -3.94 1.28
CA GLU A 124 22.07 -3.91 0.12
C GLU A 124 21.19 -5.16 -0.02
N ASP A 125 21.70 -6.35 0.34
CA ASP A 125 20.95 -7.61 0.27
C ASP A 125 19.88 -7.69 1.37
N ILE A 126 20.14 -7.05 2.52
CA ILE A 126 19.24 -7.01 3.69
C ILE A 126 18.08 -6.04 3.48
N LYS A 127 18.26 -4.94 2.73
CA LYS A 127 17.18 -3.96 2.45
C LYS A 127 15.98 -4.57 1.72
N LEU A 128 16.19 -5.68 1.04
CA LEU A 128 15.14 -6.39 0.30
C LEU A 128 14.49 -7.52 1.10
N LEU A 129 14.96 -7.78 2.33
CA LEU A 129 14.42 -8.82 3.18
C LEU A 129 13.55 -8.25 4.29
N GLN A 130 12.28 -8.63 4.26
CA GLN A 130 11.32 -8.37 5.32
C GLN A 130 10.87 -9.70 5.93
N ILE A 131 10.72 -9.73 7.26
CA ILE A 131 10.16 -10.87 7.98
C ILE A 131 8.78 -10.50 8.54
N GLU A 132 7.80 -11.35 8.33
CA GLU A 132 6.48 -11.27 8.96
C GLU A 132 6.49 -12.11 10.24
N VAL A 133 6.02 -11.50 11.32
CA VAL A 133 5.88 -12.13 12.65
C VAL A 133 4.45 -11.90 13.16
N GLU A 134 3.96 -12.84 13.95
CA GLU A 134 2.59 -12.87 14.45
C GLU A 134 2.52 -12.75 15.99
N THR A 135 3.65 -12.92 16.69
CA THR A 135 3.72 -12.76 18.15
C THR A 135 4.88 -11.90 18.63
N MET A 136 4.78 -11.36 19.85
CA MET A 136 5.85 -10.58 20.48
C MET A 136 7.13 -11.40 20.66
N GLU A 137 7.02 -12.70 20.94
CA GLU A 137 8.17 -13.60 21.07
C GLU A 137 8.91 -13.76 19.73
N GLU A 138 8.19 -13.86 18.62
CA GLU A 138 8.78 -13.89 17.27
C GLU A 138 9.43 -12.56 16.90
N TYR A 139 8.80 -11.44 17.29
CA TYR A 139 9.38 -10.11 17.13
C TYR A 139 10.71 -9.99 17.89
N GLU A 140 10.75 -10.33 19.18
CA GLU A 140 11.96 -10.28 20.00
C GLU A 140 13.06 -11.19 19.43
N LEU A 141 12.69 -12.39 18.96
CA LEU A 141 13.61 -13.30 18.29
C LEU A 141 14.16 -12.69 17.00
N ALA A 142 13.31 -12.14 16.13
CA ALA A 142 13.75 -11.49 14.89
C ALA A 142 14.70 -10.31 15.17
N MET A 143 14.41 -9.51 16.19
CA MET A 143 15.29 -8.42 16.64
C MET A 143 16.66 -8.95 17.10
N SER A 144 16.67 -10.01 17.92
CA SER A 144 17.91 -10.63 18.42
C SER A 144 18.78 -11.24 17.31
N LEU A 145 18.15 -11.65 16.20
CA LEU A 145 18.80 -12.22 15.03
C LEU A 145 19.25 -11.15 14.02
N GLY A 146 18.98 -9.87 14.29
CA GLY A 146 19.47 -8.74 13.49
C GLY A 146 18.58 -8.32 12.31
N PHE A 147 17.35 -8.84 12.20
CA PHE A 147 16.44 -8.44 11.12
C PHE A 147 16.13 -6.93 11.18
N LYS A 148 16.16 -6.27 10.02
CA LYS A 148 16.00 -4.79 9.92
C LYS A 148 14.62 -4.34 9.44
N HIS A 149 13.87 -5.19 8.76
CA HIS A 149 12.52 -4.87 8.31
C HIS A 149 11.56 -5.95 8.82
N ILE A 150 10.69 -5.57 9.74
CA ILE A 150 9.78 -6.50 10.42
C ILE A 150 8.35 -6.03 10.21
N LEU A 151 7.52 -6.94 9.71
CA LEU A 151 6.08 -6.75 9.55
C LEU A 151 5.36 -7.47 10.70
N LEU A 152 4.59 -6.72 11.47
CA LEU A 152 3.84 -7.15 12.64
C LEU A 152 2.39 -7.43 12.17
N ASP A 153 2.06 -8.70 11.90
CA ASP A 153 0.74 -9.05 11.32
C ASP A 153 -0.29 -9.30 12.42
N ASN A 154 -1.42 -8.58 12.34
CA ASN A 154 -2.55 -8.66 13.27
C ASN A 154 -2.21 -8.37 14.75
N PHE A 155 -1.11 -7.67 15.04
CA PHE A 155 -0.81 -7.20 16.40
C PHE A 155 -1.89 -6.22 16.89
N SER A 156 -2.22 -6.30 18.17
CA SER A 156 -3.02 -5.29 18.85
C SER A 156 -2.25 -3.97 18.99
N ILE A 157 -2.99 -2.87 19.23
CA ILE A 157 -2.38 -1.54 19.42
C ILE A 157 -1.39 -1.53 20.60
N SER A 158 -1.68 -2.27 21.67
CA SER A 158 -0.79 -2.35 22.83
C SER A 158 0.49 -3.13 22.53
N GLU A 159 0.41 -4.22 21.76
CA GLU A 159 1.58 -4.98 21.32
C GLU A 159 2.43 -4.17 20.35
N LEU A 160 1.82 -3.46 19.40
CA LEU A 160 2.53 -2.55 18.49
C LEU A 160 3.27 -1.45 19.25
N ALA A 161 2.62 -0.82 20.23
CA ALA A 161 3.27 0.21 21.05
C ALA A 161 4.49 -0.34 21.80
N LYS A 162 4.37 -1.55 22.39
CA LYS A 162 5.51 -2.23 23.03
C LYS A 162 6.62 -2.57 22.05
N ALA A 163 6.28 -3.05 20.85
CA ALA A 163 7.26 -3.36 19.82
C ALA A 163 8.04 -2.10 19.40
N VAL A 164 7.33 -0.97 19.20
CA VAL A 164 7.94 0.32 18.86
C VAL A 164 8.81 0.85 20.01
N GLU A 165 8.38 0.71 21.26
CA GLU A 165 9.16 1.11 22.44
C GLU A 165 10.48 0.33 22.56
N ASN A 166 10.43 -0.99 22.32
CA ASN A 166 11.58 -1.89 22.40
C ASN A 166 12.43 -1.94 21.12
N ARG A 167 12.16 -1.06 20.16
CA ARG A 167 12.79 -1.10 18.84
C ARG A 167 14.25 -0.63 18.89
N VAL A 168 15.15 -1.47 18.39
CA VAL A 168 16.54 -1.12 18.11
C VAL A 168 16.62 -0.11 16.97
N THR A 169 17.49 0.89 17.13
CA THR A 169 17.71 1.94 16.11
C THR A 169 18.05 1.33 14.75
N GLY A 170 17.41 1.84 13.69
CA GLY A 170 17.60 1.38 12.31
C GLY A 170 16.71 0.21 11.89
N VAL A 171 15.86 -0.32 12.79
CA VAL A 171 14.82 -1.29 12.41
C VAL A 171 13.57 -0.54 11.93
N THR A 172 12.99 -0.99 10.82
CA THR A 172 11.70 -0.54 10.30
C THR A 172 10.60 -1.51 10.74
N LEU A 173 9.54 -0.98 11.35
CA LEU A 173 8.35 -1.73 11.72
C LEU A 173 7.16 -1.37 10.83
N GLU A 174 6.50 -2.40 10.31
CA GLU A 174 5.32 -2.29 9.46
C GLU A 174 4.13 -2.99 10.10
N ALA A 175 3.04 -2.27 10.36
CA ALA A 175 1.79 -2.86 10.80
C ALA A 175 0.98 -3.41 9.61
N SER A 176 0.37 -4.57 9.80
CA SER A 176 -0.53 -5.23 8.83
C SER A 176 -1.69 -5.90 9.54
N GLY A 177 -2.77 -6.15 8.79
CA GLY A 177 -3.87 -7.00 9.25
C GLY A 177 -5.05 -6.24 9.85
N GLY A 178 -6.24 -6.40 9.28
CA GLY A 178 -7.48 -5.81 9.80
C GLY A 178 -7.59 -4.26 9.80
N ILE A 179 -6.58 -3.56 9.28
CA ILE A 179 -6.51 -2.09 9.34
C ILE A 179 -7.47 -1.45 8.33
N ASN A 180 -8.25 -0.47 8.81
CA ASN A 180 -9.23 0.31 8.05
C ASN A 180 -9.36 1.73 8.61
N LEU A 181 -10.14 2.61 7.97
CA LEU A 181 -10.28 4.01 8.39
C LEU A 181 -10.74 4.19 9.85
N ASN A 182 -11.55 3.28 10.40
CA ASN A 182 -12.09 3.42 11.75
C ASN A 182 -11.05 3.15 12.85
N ASN A 183 -10.06 2.30 12.57
CA ASN A 183 -9.01 1.94 13.54
C ASN A 183 -7.63 2.52 13.21
N LEU A 184 -7.45 3.09 12.01
CA LEU A 184 -6.16 3.58 11.51
C LEU A 184 -5.45 4.52 12.49
N LEU A 185 -6.19 5.44 13.12
CA LEU A 185 -5.61 6.40 14.05
C LEU A 185 -4.92 5.73 15.25
N GLY A 186 -5.44 4.59 15.71
CA GLY A 186 -4.80 3.79 16.76
C GLY A 186 -3.44 3.27 16.31
N TYR A 187 -3.36 2.72 15.09
CA TYR A 187 -2.12 2.23 14.51
C TYR A 187 -1.11 3.35 14.26
N ILE A 188 -1.55 4.52 13.78
CA ILE A 188 -0.65 5.66 13.56
C ILE A 188 0.00 6.12 14.87
N LYS A 189 -0.78 6.16 15.97
CA LYS A 189 -0.32 6.62 17.28
C LYS A 189 0.66 5.68 17.97
N THR A 190 0.81 4.43 17.52
CA THR A 190 1.81 3.51 18.09
C THR A 190 3.23 3.92 17.71
N GLY A 191 3.41 4.72 16.64
CA GLY A 191 4.72 5.14 16.16
C GLY A 191 5.39 4.16 15.20
N VAL A 192 4.63 3.21 14.63
CA VAL A 192 5.13 2.36 13.53
C VAL A 192 5.53 3.20 12.32
N ASP A 193 6.56 2.76 11.59
CA ASP A 193 7.07 3.49 10.42
C ASP A 193 6.15 3.34 9.21
N ARG A 194 5.50 2.17 9.10
CA ARG A 194 4.71 1.80 7.93
C ARG A 194 3.40 1.15 8.34
N ILE A 195 2.35 1.41 7.57
CA ILE A 195 1.05 0.76 7.72
C ILE A 195 0.63 0.22 6.35
N SER A 196 0.54 -1.10 6.22
CA SER A 196 0.15 -1.76 4.98
C SER A 196 -1.35 -2.00 4.92
N ILE A 197 -1.98 -1.52 3.85
CA ILE A 197 -3.43 -1.48 3.75
C ILE A 197 -3.87 -2.13 2.44
N GLY A 198 -4.38 -3.35 2.55
CA GLY A 198 -4.91 -4.08 1.39
C GLY A 198 -6.17 -3.42 0.79
N ASP A 199 -6.93 -2.70 1.61
CA ASP A 199 -8.17 -1.99 1.21
C ASP A 199 -7.94 -0.95 0.10
N LEU A 200 -6.72 -0.44 -0.05
CA LEU A 200 -6.38 0.52 -1.11
C LEU A 200 -6.57 -0.06 -2.52
N THR A 201 -6.35 -1.36 -2.67
CA THR A 201 -6.25 -2.02 -3.98
C THR A 201 -7.12 -3.24 -4.15
N LYS A 202 -7.52 -3.93 -3.07
CA LYS A 202 -8.36 -5.14 -3.17
C LYS A 202 -9.84 -4.82 -3.31
N ASN A 203 -10.27 -3.68 -2.76
CA ASN A 203 -11.64 -3.21 -2.76
C ASN A 203 -11.77 -2.04 -3.74
N ILE A 204 -12.89 -1.98 -4.46
CA ILE A 204 -13.20 -0.91 -5.40
C ILE A 204 -14.46 -0.19 -4.92
N TYR A 205 -14.32 1.09 -4.62
CA TYR A 205 -15.39 2.02 -4.27
C TYR A 205 -15.62 2.94 -5.47
N SER A 206 -16.62 2.63 -6.30
CA SER A 206 -16.80 3.28 -7.60
C SER A 206 -16.89 4.80 -7.47
N VAL A 207 -16.03 5.52 -8.20
CA VAL A 207 -16.19 6.95 -8.49
C VAL A 207 -16.99 7.04 -9.78
N ASP A 208 -18.06 7.83 -9.81
CA ASP A 208 -18.88 7.94 -11.01
C ASP A 208 -18.33 8.98 -12.00
N PHE A 209 -18.31 8.60 -13.28
CA PHE A 209 -17.89 9.45 -14.40
C PHE A 209 -18.82 9.16 -15.57
N SER A 210 -19.25 10.22 -16.26
CA SER A 210 -20.05 10.11 -17.48
C SER A 210 -19.34 10.77 -18.66
N LEU A 211 -19.48 10.17 -19.84
CA LEU A 211 -19.11 10.80 -21.10
C LEU A 211 -20.35 11.46 -21.68
N ARG A 212 -20.28 12.76 -21.97
CA ARG A 212 -21.36 13.51 -22.61
C ARG A 212 -20.92 14.02 -23.97
N ILE A 213 -21.62 13.60 -25.01
CA ILE A 213 -21.46 14.16 -26.35
C ILE A 213 -22.06 15.56 -26.37
N VAL A 214 -21.31 16.51 -26.92
CA VAL A 214 -21.74 17.89 -27.13
C VAL A 214 -21.65 18.20 -28.63
N GLU A 215 -22.50 19.11 -29.10
CA GLU A 215 -22.39 19.62 -30.47
C GLU A 215 -21.02 20.27 -30.67
N ARG A 216 -20.53 20.20 -31.91
CA ARG A 216 -19.27 20.83 -32.26
C ARG A 216 -19.51 22.33 -32.31
N ASP A 217 -18.75 23.09 -31.51
CA ASP A 217 -18.79 24.55 -31.56
C ASP A 217 -18.46 24.97 -33.01
N ASN A 218 -19.40 25.63 -33.70
CA ASN A 218 -19.17 26.23 -35.02
C ASN A 218 -18.38 27.53 -34.81
N SER A 219 -17.06 27.41 -34.73
CA SER A 219 -16.12 28.55 -34.72
C SER A 219 -15.11 28.39 -35.84
#